data_AF-A0A212RR92-F1
#
_entry.id   AF-A0A212RR92-F1
#
_cell.length_a   1.000
_cell.length_b   1.000
_cell.length_c   1.000
_cell.angle_alpha   90.00
_cell.angle_beta   90.00
_cell.angle_gamma   90.00
#
_symmetry.space_group_name_H-M   'P 1'
#
loop_
_entity.id
_entity.type
_entity.pdbx_description
1 polymer ?
#
loop_
_entity_poly.entity_id
_entity_poly.type
_entity_poly.pdbx_seq_one_letter_code
_entity_poly.pdbx_strand_id
1 'polypeptide(L)'
;MKSGRAILLIGLLGIGMGLGAGFLLGRYVWPVRYVDVAPVDLRSEWQAEYVRMVALAYIREQDPTLARARLALLGDPVAVLRGMLTAGSPPLSPAARAAIAELLRALEGTGLQVPAGGSP
;
A
#
# COMPACT_ATOMS: atom_id res chain seq x y z
N MET A 1 12.10 35.40 -45.05
CA MET A 1 11.36 34.48 -44.16
C MET A 1 12.27 33.51 -43.35
N LYS A 2 13.52 33.87 -43.01
CA LYS A 2 14.45 32.98 -42.28
C LYS A 2 14.46 33.22 -40.76
N SER A 3 14.20 34.46 -40.34
CA SER A 3 14.32 34.90 -38.94
C SER A 3 13.30 34.29 -37.99
N GLY A 4 12.08 33.96 -38.46
CA GLY A 4 11.03 33.36 -37.61
C GLY A 4 11.37 31.95 -37.13
N ARG A 5 12.06 31.16 -37.96
CA ARG A 5 12.51 29.80 -37.59
C ARG A 5 13.63 29.84 -36.56
N ALA A 6 14.51 30.84 -36.64
CA ALA A 6 15.58 31.03 -35.67
C ALA A 6 15.04 31.40 -34.28
N ILE A 7 14.03 32.28 -34.22
CA ILE A 7 13.39 32.67 -32.94
C ILE A 7 12.70 31.46 -32.29
N LEU A 8 12.01 30.62 -33.08
CA LEU A 8 11.38 29.40 -32.57
C LEU A 8 12.41 28.39 -32.05
N LEU A 9 13.53 28.20 -32.75
CA LEU A 9 14.60 27.29 -32.31
C LEU A 9 15.26 27.78 -31.02
N ILE A 10 15.51 29.09 -30.88
CA ILE A 10 16.08 29.68 -29.66
C ILE A 10 15.11 29.54 -28.49
N GLY A 11 13.81 29.78 -28.72
CA GLY A 11 12.78 29.60 -27.69
C GLY A 11 12.69 28.15 -27.20
N LEU A 12 12.71 27.19 -28.13
CA LEU A 12 12.65 25.77 -27.78
C LEU A 12 13.90 25.32 -27.01
N LEU A 13 15.07 25.85 -27.37
CA LEU A 13 16.33 25.57 -26.67
C LEU A 13 16.33 26.13 -25.24
N GLY A 14 15.80 27.35 -25.06
CA GLY A 14 15.63 27.96 -23.74
C GLY A 14 14.68 27.17 -22.83
N ILE A 15 13.54 26.71 -23.37
CA ILE A 15 12.59 25.86 -22.65
C ILE A 15 13.24 24.51 -22.30
N GLY A 16 13.95 23.89 -23.23
CA GLY A 16 14.67 22.64 -23.01
C GLY A 16 15.73 22.76 -21.91
N MET A 17 16.50 23.86 -21.91
CA MET A 17 17.48 24.15 -20.85
C MET A 17 16.81 24.40 -19.50
N GLY A 18 15.70 25.14 -19.46
CA GLY A 18 14.96 25.40 -18.23
C GLY A 18 14.37 24.12 -17.62
N LEU A 19 13.74 23.28 -18.42
CA LEU A 19 13.19 21.99 -18.00
C LEU A 19 14.28 21.02 -17.57
N GLY A 20 15.37 20.93 -18.34
CA GLY A 20 16.53 20.12 -17.99
C GLY A 20 17.13 20.55 -16.65
N ALA A 21 17.39 21.85 -16.47
CA ALA A 21 17.93 22.38 -15.22
C ALA A 21 16.97 22.15 -14.03
N GLY A 22 15.67 22.43 -14.19
CA GLY A 22 14.67 22.20 -13.16
C GLY A 22 14.54 20.73 -12.76
N PHE A 23 14.62 19.82 -13.73
CA PHE A 23 14.59 18.38 -13.47
C PHE A 23 15.86 17.90 -12.76
N LEU A 24 17.04 18.33 -13.20
CA LEU A 24 18.31 17.99 -12.55
C LEU A 24 18.34 18.51 -11.11
N LEU A 25 17.97 19.77 -10.90
CA LEU A 25 17.89 20.37 -9.57
C LEU A 25 16.85 19.66 -8.70
N GLY A 26 15.65 19.39 -9.22
CA GLY A 26 14.62 18.65 -8.50
C GLY A 26 15.08 17.24 -8.10
N ARG A 27 15.81 16.54 -8.97
CA ARG A 27 16.30 15.17 -8.73
C ARG A 27 17.48 15.09 -7.75
N TYR A 28 18.37 16.09 -7.73
CA TYR A 28 19.58 16.09 -6.90
C TYR A 28 19.42 16.86 -5.58
N VAL A 29 18.70 17.98 -5.57
CA VAL A 29 18.49 18.81 -4.36
C VAL A 29 17.40 18.22 -3.48
N TRP A 30 16.37 17.61 -4.08
CA TRP A 30 15.31 16.90 -3.37
C TRP A 30 15.33 15.42 -3.74
N PRO A 31 16.28 14.62 -3.21
CA PRO A 31 16.10 13.18 -3.26
C PRO A 31 14.77 12.89 -2.57
N VAL A 32 13.79 12.38 -3.32
CA VAL A 32 12.58 11.80 -2.75
C VAL A 32 13.05 10.59 -1.97
N ARG A 33 13.49 10.81 -0.72
CA ARG A 33 13.50 9.77 0.27
C ARG A 33 12.04 9.44 0.44
N TYR A 34 11.61 8.35 -0.20
CA TYR A 34 10.55 7.54 0.36
C TYR A 34 11.04 7.21 1.76
N VAL A 35 10.68 8.06 2.72
CA VAL A 35 10.83 7.71 4.13
C VAL A 35 10.07 6.43 4.24
N ASP A 36 10.77 5.36 4.59
CA ASP A 36 10.21 4.08 4.94
C ASP A 36 9.13 4.31 6.00
N VAL A 37 7.90 4.58 5.56
CA VAL A 37 6.70 4.43 6.37
C VAL A 37 6.46 2.93 6.42
N ALA A 38 7.33 2.26 7.18
CA ALA A 38 7.08 0.91 7.62
C ALA A 38 5.68 0.93 8.24
N PRO A 39 4.73 0.09 7.79
CA PRO A 39 3.36 0.08 8.27
C PRO A 39 3.22 -0.15 9.79
N VAL A 40 4.32 -0.54 10.44
CA VAL A 40 4.47 -0.73 11.89
C VAL A 40 4.53 0.59 12.67
N ASP A 41 5.01 1.68 12.06
CA ASP A 41 5.14 3.01 12.72
C ASP A 41 3.91 3.90 12.48
N LEU A 42 2.95 3.42 11.68
CA LEU A 42 1.66 4.04 11.50
C LEU A 42 0.86 3.92 12.80
N ARG A 43 0.36 5.05 13.31
CA ARG A 43 -0.57 5.12 14.46
C ARG A 43 -1.64 4.03 14.33
N SER A 44 -2.09 3.44 15.45
CA SER A 44 -3.11 2.37 15.49
C SER A 44 -4.34 2.63 14.61
N GLU A 45 -4.70 3.90 14.45
CA GLU A 45 -5.75 4.43 13.58
C GLU A 45 -5.52 4.14 12.06
N TRP A 46 -4.28 4.05 11.58
CA TRP A 46 -3.96 3.77 10.16
C TRP A 46 -3.78 2.28 9.89
N GLN A 47 -3.34 1.50 10.89
CA GLN A 47 -3.30 0.03 10.80
C GLN A 47 -4.71 -0.54 10.57
N ALA A 48 -5.71 0.06 11.20
CA ALA A 48 -7.11 -0.28 10.98
C ALA A 48 -7.61 0.01 9.56
N GLU A 49 -7.18 1.11 8.95
CA GLU A 49 -7.54 1.41 7.56
C GLU A 49 -6.83 0.45 6.59
N TYR A 50 -5.58 0.07 6.86
CA TYR A 50 -4.87 -0.95 6.07
C TYR A 50 -5.57 -2.31 6.14
N VAL A 51 -5.93 -2.78 7.34
CA VAL A 51 -6.65 -4.05 7.52
C VAL A 51 -8.02 -4.00 6.84
N ARG A 52 -8.73 -2.86 6.91
CA ARG A 52 -10.00 -2.66 6.19
C ARG A 52 -9.80 -2.82 4.68
N MET A 53 -8.79 -2.18 4.11
CA MET A 53 -8.51 -2.28 2.67
C MET A 53 -8.17 -3.71 2.26
N VAL A 54 -7.33 -4.42 3.02
CA VAL A 54 -6.98 -5.82 2.73
C VAL A 54 -8.19 -6.74 2.83
N ALA A 55 -9.05 -6.56 3.85
CA ALA A 55 -10.27 -7.35 3.99
C ALA A 55 -11.28 -7.09 2.85
N LEU A 56 -11.43 -5.84 2.42
CA LEU A 56 -12.30 -5.51 1.28
C LEU A 56 -11.72 -6.01 -0.06
N ALA A 57 -10.40 -6.00 -0.22
CA ALA A 57 -9.73 -6.59 -1.38
C ALA A 57 -9.95 -8.10 -1.42
N TYR A 58 -9.89 -8.79 -0.26
CA TYR A 58 -10.19 -10.22 -0.17
C TYR A 58 -11.59 -10.57 -0.68
N ILE A 59 -12.62 -9.77 -0.40
CA ILE A 59 -13.98 -10.04 -0.93
C ILE A 59 -13.98 -10.08 -2.47
N ARG A 60 -13.12 -9.27 -3.12
CA ARG A 60 -13.03 -9.21 -4.59
C ARG A 60 -12.11 -10.26 -5.18
N GLU A 61 -10.96 -10.49 -4.56
CA GLU A 61 -9.91 -11.38 -5.06
C GLU A 61 -10.13 -12.85 -4.63
N GLN A 62 -10.85 -13.07 -3.52
CA GLN A 62 -11.10 -14.35 -2.87
C GLN A 62 -9.82 -15.18 -2.58
N ASP A 63 -8.65 -14.52 -2.50
CA ASP A 63 -7.37 -15.15 -2.21
C ASP A 63 -6.96 -14.91 -0.74
N PRO A 64 -7.15 -15.90 0.15
CA PRO A 64 -6.80 -15.78 1.56
C PRO A 64 -5.28 -15.79 1.79
N THR A 65 -4.51 -16.39 0.88
CA THR A 65 -3.04 -16.48 0.99
C THR A 65 -2.40 -15.12 0.76
N LEU A 66 -2.88 -14.41 -0.26
CA LEU A 66 -2.43 -13.06 -0.57
C LEU A 66 -2.83 -12.07 0.53
N ALA A 67 -4.05 -12.20 1.07
CA ALA A 67 -4.49 -11.41 2.22
C ALA A 67 -3.64 -11.68 3.48
N ARG A 68 -3.29 -12.95 3.74
CA ARG A 68 -2.38 -13.34 4.83
C ARG A 68 -1.00 -12.71 4.68
N ALA A 69 -0.41 -12.77 3.49
CA ALA A 69 0.91 -12.20 3.23
C ALA A 69 0.94 -10.68 3.43
N ARG A 70 -0.12 -9.98 3.01
CA ARG A 70 -0.30 -8.53 3.24
C ARG A 70 -0.46 -8.21 4.73
N LEU A 71 -1.28 -8.97 5.46
CA LEU A 71 -1.50 -8.78 6.89
C LEU A 71 -0.29 -9.18 7.75
N ALA A 72 0.55 -10.11 7.29
CA ALA A 72 1.76 -10.54 7.99
C ALA A 72 2.78 -9.40 8.15
N LEU A 73 2.69 -8.35 7.32
CA LEU A 73 3.49 -7.13 7.45
C LEU A 73 3.16 -6.34 8.73
N LEU A 74 1.99 -6.55 9.34
CA LEU A 74 1.55 -5.89 10.58
C LEU A 74 1.79 -6.74 11.84
N GLY A 75 2.19 -8.01 11.69
CA GLY A 75 2.31 -8.98 12.79
C GLY A 75 1.49 -10.24 12.53
N ASP A 76 0.91 -10.83 13.57
CA ASP A 76 0.04 -12.00 13.43
C ASP A 76 -1.33 -11.58 12.83
N PRO A 77 -1.66 -12.01 11.59
CA PRO A 77 -2.92 -11.65 10.94
C PRO A 77 -4.15 -12.02 11.77
N VAL A 78 -4.11 -13.14 12.49
CA VAL A 78 -5.25 -13.65 13.26
C VAL A 78 -5.45 -12.79 14.52
N ALA A 79 -4.37 -12.52 15.26
CA ALA A 79 -4.43 -11.65 16.43
C ALA A 79 -4.89 -10.22 16.09
N VAL A 80 -4.40 -9.67 14.96
CA VAL A 80 -4.78 -8.33 14.49
C VAL A 80 -6.26 -8.25 14.13
N LEU A 81 -6.76 -9.19 13.29
CA LEU A 81 -8.17 -9.22 12.89
C LEU A 81 -9.09 -9.43 14.11
N ARG A 82 -8.72 -10.34 15.01
CA ARG A 82 -9.46 -10.60 16.25
C ARG A 82 -9.51 -9.36 17.13
N GLY A 83 -8.37 -8.71 17.33
CA GLY A 83 -8.27 -7.46 18.08
C GLY A 83 -9.18 -6.37 17.53
N MET A 84 -9.27 -6.21 16.20
CA MET A 84 -10.15 -5.22 15.57
C MET A 84 -11.64 -5.51 15.73
N LEU A 85 -12.04 -6.79 15.70
CA LEU A 85 -13.42 -7.18 15.93
C LEU A 85 -13.84 -6.95 17.40
N THR A 86 -12.93 -7.14 18.36
CA THR A 86 -13.22 -6.99 19.80
C THR A 86 -13.05 -5.56 20.32
N ALA A 87 -12.08 -4.80 19.80
CA ALA A 87 -11.73 -3.48 20.32
C ALA A 87 -12.73 -2.37 19.95
N GLY A 88 -13.57 -2.59 18.93
CA GLY A 88 -14.66 -1.67 18.55
C GLY A 88 -14.22 -0.28 18.04
N SER A 89 -12.92 -0.02 17.97
CA SER A 89 -12.33 1.22 17.47
C SER A 89 -11.13 0.92 16.56
N PRO A 90 -11.00 1.61 15.41
CA PRO A 90 -11.83 2.73 14.92
C PRO A 90 -13.20 2.30 14.34
N PRO A 91 -14.11 3.24 14.02
CA PRO A 91 -15.44 2.93 13.48
C PRO A 91 -15.34 2.20 12.13
N LEU A 92 -15.40 0.88 12.18
CA LEU A 92 -15.47 0.01 11.00
C LEU A 92 -16.88 0.08 10.40
N SER A 93 -16.95 0.21 9.07
CA SER A 93 -18.22 0.09 8.36
C SER A 93 -18.81 -1.33 8.56
N PRO A 94 -20.15 -1.50 8.51
CA PRO A 94 -20.76 -2.83 8.62
C PRO A 94 -20.20 -3.83 7.59
N ALA A 95 -19.94 -3.36 6.37
CA ALA A 95 -19.30 -4.15 5.33
C ALA A 95 -17.87 -4.56 5.68
N ALA A 96 -17.07 -3.66 6.25
CA ALA A 96 -15.71 -3.98 6.68
C ALA A 96 -15.70 -5.01 7.81
N ARG A 97 -16.63 -4.92 8.77
CA ARG A 97 -16.75 -5.93 9.84
C ARG A 97 -17.10 -7.31 9.29
N ALA A 98 -18.01 -7.39 8.32
CA ALA A 98 -18.34 -8.64 7.64
C ALA A 98 -17.12 -9.21 6.90
N ALA A 99 -16.41 -8.37 6.15
CA ALA A 99 -15.19 -8.74 5.41
C ALA A 99 -14.09 -9.30 6.33
N ILE A 100 -13.83 -8.61 7.44
CA ILE A 100 -12.83 -9.00 8.44
C ILE A 100 -13.23 -10.33 9.09
N ALA A 101 -14.50 -10.51 9.44
CA ALA A 101 -14.98 -11.76 10.04
C ALA A 101 -14.92 -12.94 9.06
N GLU A 102 -15.18 -12.71 7.78
CA GLU A 102 -15.04 -13.74 6.74
C GLU A 102 -13.58 -14.12 6.52
N LEU A 103 -12.69 -13.13 6.36
CA LEU A 103 -11.26 -13.37 6.21
C LEU A 103 -10.67 -14.08 7.43
N LEU A 104 -11.07 -13.71 8.65
CA LEU A 104 -10.65 -14.39 9.88
C LEU A 104 -11.01 -15.88 9.84
N ARG A 105 -12.26 -16.21 9.47
CA ARG A 105 -12.68 -17.62 9.32
C ARG A 105 -11.91 -18.34 8.23
N ALA A 106 -11.66 -17.69 7.09
CA ALA A 106 -10.87 -18.27 6.01
C ALA A 106 -9.43 -18.58 6.47
N LEU A 107 -8.80 -17.68 7.22
CA LEU A 107 -7.46 -17.88 7.76
C LEU A 107 -7.41 -18.93 8.86
N GLU A 108 -8.42 -18.99 9.74
CA GLU A 108 -8.53 -20.03 10.77
C GLU A 108 -8.80 -21.41 10.15
N GLY A 109 -9.65 -21.49 9.12
CA GLY A 109 -9.90 -22.72 8.36
C GLY A 109 -8.69 -23.20 7.54
N THR A 110 -7.90 -22.26 7.01
CA THR A 110 -6.64 -22.55 6.31
C THR A 110 -5.51 -22.89 7.29
N GLY A 111 -5.60 -22.46 8.55
CA GLY A 111 -4.66 -22.79 9.63
C GLY A 111 -4.60 -24.27 10.00
N LEU A 112 -5.57 -25.08 9.56
CA LEU A 112 -5.55 -26.54 9.65
C LEU A 112 -4.90 -27.22 8.44
N GLN A 113 -4.54 -26.46 7.41
CA GLN A 113 -3.78 -26.90 6.23
C GLN A 113 -2.51 -26.05 6.11
N VAL A 114 -1.68 -26.09 7.15
CA VAL A 114 -0.24 -25.99 6.91
C VAL A 114 0.15 -27.35 6.33
N PRO A 115 0.50 -27.49 5.03
CA PRO A 115 1.20 -28.69 4.61
C PRO A 115 2.50 -28.72 5.39
N ALA A 116 2.57 -29.63 6.37
CA ALA A 116 3.82 -30.09 6.97
C ALA A 116 4.63 -30.76 5.85
N GLY A 117 5.28 -29.95 5.03
CA GLY A 117 5.93 -30.41 3.80
C GLY A 117 6.83 -29.33 3.26
N GLY A 118 7.87 -28.98 4.02
CA GLY A 118 8.81 -27.93 3.64
C GLY A 118 10.03 -27.83 4.57
N SER A 119 10.62 -28.96 4.94
CA SER A 119 12.01 -29.14 5.42
C SER A 119 12.35 -30.61 5.16
N PRO A 120 13.59 -31.00 4.83
CA PRO A 120 14.88 -30.42 5.23
C PRO A 120 15.58 -29.53 4.20
#